data_AF-A0A3E0QX14-F1
#
_entry.id   AF-A0A3E0QX14-F1
#
_cell.length_a   1.000
_cell.length_b   1.000
_cell.length_c   1.000
_cell.angle_alpha   90.00
_cell.angle_beta   90.00
_cell.angle_gamma   90.00
#
_symmetry.space_group_name_H-M   'P 1'
#
loop_
_entity.id
_entity.type
_entity.pdbx_description
1 polymer ?
#
loop_
_entity_poly.entity_id
_entity_poly.type
_entity_poly.pdbx_seq_one_letter_code
_entity_poly.pdbx_strand_id
1 'polypeptide(L)'
;MANLDVPATAGAALERSHLEKLYYFALRKTGSRHEAEDLAQEIAVQALASLAGGSRPADFDRWLWAVARNRYARWAKERRRRSADVHDERVLSAQTDDSPSAEASLVRAGEIAALRRELALLTAEYRDIVVAYYFAGERIADIAARLGVPEGTVKRRLHDCRKTIREGIEMARETGVRSFKAEQVDFSKSGANGRDGSPWSLINRLIPKNILLAAYRNPMTLEELSLELGVAMPYMEEEVRLLTEGTLLREVAKGRYETDFIILDKDTRLAIFRKLEETGRTFAPLLIELLDAAIEDVQRAIGQRFERGFLLWTLIPLAVDSIAAETHRGGGVPDYHAYTLRPHGGRWEIVGYEKCDLPYNLFIGHNGSGEGRGIMFHYKLGLPGLWDRAGELNHFETRVLADAIRAGAAQENLSRVEAGVIRNLIERGFLADHPERIIPNFPVFRREHREALRSYKEHPAYIRLLDIMNGLYRDVHHLIGQGCPARLAEQLKYVSGAQLYDMRMICLRHALAEGHIAEPEQPERSTIAMYLDLDLKME
;
A
#
# COMPACT_ATOMS: atom_id res chain seq x y z
N MET A 1 -15.59 11.22 40.56
CA MET A 1 -16.65 10.48 41.27
C MET A 1 -17.15 11.34 42.41
N ALA A 2 -18.31 11.96 42.26
CA ALA A 2 -19.11 12.50 43.36
C ALA A 2 -20.58 12.53 42.92
N ASN A 3 -21.40 11.84 43.72
CA ASN A 3 -22.86 11.90 43.85
C ASN A 3 -23.74 11.72 42.60
N LEU A 4 -24.02 10.46 42.28
CA LEU A 4 -25.32 10.04 41.77
C LEU A 4 -25.86 8.98 42.74
N ASP A 5 -26.91 9.35 43.47
CA ASP A 5 -27.63 8.48 44.40
C ASP A 5 -28.40 7.43 43.56
N VAL A 6 -27.83 6.23 43.43
CA VAL A 6 -28.45 5.11 42.70
C VAL A 6 -28.72 3.99 43.71
N PRO A 7 -29.94 3.41 43.77
CA PRO A 7 -30.29 2.39 44.75
C PRO A 7 -29.33 1.20 44.72
N ALA A 8 -28.92 0.74 45.91
CA ALA A 8 -27.88 -0.29 46.12
C ALA A 8 -28.13 -1.64 45.40
N THR A 9 -29.32 -1.89 44.86
CA THR A 9 -29.66 -3.10 44.10
C THR A 9 -29.38 -3.01 42.59
N ALA A 10 -29.20 -1.83 42.01
CA ALA A 10 -28.92 -1.69 40.56
C ALA A 10 -27.41 -1.79 40.23
N GLY A 11 -26.53 -1.41 41.16
CA GLY A 11 -25.07 -1.48 40.99
C GLY A 11 -24.50 -2.89 40.94
N ALA A 12 -25.23 -3.89 41.46
CA ALA A 12 -24.77 -5.28 41.52
C ALA A 12 -24.88 -6.05 40.19
N ALA A 13 -25.60 -5.54 39.19
CA ALA A 13 -25.84 -6.27 37.94
C ALA A 13 -24.74 -6.07 36.87
N LEU A 14 -23.97 -4.97 36.93
CA LEU A 14 -22.93 -4.67 35.94
C LEU A 14 -21.54 -4.89 36.55
N GLU A 15 -21.07 -6.13 36.53
CA GLU A 15 -19.74 -6.47 37.07
C GLU A 15 -18.59 -5.78 36.31
N ARG A 16 -17.43 -5.69 36.96
CA ARG A 16 -16.18 -5.17 36.37
C ARG A 16 -15.80 -5.86 35.06
N SER A 17 -16.06 -7.17 34.97
CA SER A 17 -15.83 -7.99 33.76
C SER A 17 -16.65 -7.50 32.55
N HIS A 18 -17.87 -7.00 32.78
CA HIS A 18 -18.72 -6.44 31.73
C HIS A 18 -18.22 -5.07 31.29
N LEU A 19 -17.80 -4.22 32.23
CA LEU A 19 -17.23 -2.90 31.93
C LEU A 19 -15.96 -3.01 31.08
N GLU A 20 -15.09 -3.98 31.40
CA GLU A 20 -13.88 -4.25 30.61
C GLU A 20 -14.23 -4.70 29.19
N LYS A 21 -15.18 -5.63 29.02
CA LYS A 21 -15.67 -6.07 27.70
C LYS A 21 -16.29 -4.92 26.89
N LEU A 22 -17.06 -4.05 27.53
CA LEU A 22 -17.66 -2.88 26.89
C LEU A 22 -16.62 -1.86 26.46
N TYR A 23 -15.57 -1.65 27.27
CA TYR A 23 -14.45 -0.79 26.93
C TYR A 23 -13.65 -1.31 25.72
N TYR A 24 -13.31 -2.60 25.68
CA TYR A 24 -12.63 -3.18 24.51
C TYR A 24 -13.49 -3.17 23.25
N PHE A 25 -14.80 -3.39 23.40
CA PHE A 25 -15.76 -3.21 22.32
C PHE A 25 -15.75 -1.77 21.79
N ALA A 26 -15.82 -0.77 22.68
CA ALA A 26 -15.77 0.63 22.30
C ALA A 26 -14.43 0.98 21.63
N LEU A 27 -13.29 0.55 22.18
CA LEU A 27 -11.96 0.81 21.65
C LEU A 27 -11.78 0.27 20.23
N ARG A 28 -12.25 -0.95 19.95
CA ARG A 28 -12.21 -1.55 18.61
C ARG A 28 -13.09 -0.79 17.61
N LYS A 29 -14.12 -0.09 18.08
CA LYS A 29 -15.10 0.62 17.24
C LYS A 29 -14.77 2.10 17.04
N THR A 30 -14.10 2.74 17.99
CA THR A 30 -13.74 4.16 17.94
C THR A 30 -12.31 4.38 17.44
N GLY A 31 -11.38 3.46 17.72
CA GLY A 31 -9.96 3.61 17.39
C GLY A 31 -9.22 4.67 18.24
N SER A 32 -9.89 5.30 19.20
CA SER A 32 -9.35 6.33 20.10
C SER A 32 -9.68 5.98 21.55
N ARG A 33 -8.66 6.05 22.42
CA ARG A 33 -8.81 5.74 23.85
C ARG A 33 -9.83 6.65 24.54
N HIS A 34 -9.73 7.96 24.32
CA HIS A 34 -10.63 8.93 24.94
C HIS A 34 -12.10 8.68 24.54
N GLU A 35 -12.35 8.45 23.25
CA GLU A 35 -13.71 8.21 22.76
C GLU A 35 -14.26 6.84 23.16
N ALA A 36 -13.37 5.87 23.39
CA ALA A 36 -13.72 4.56 23.90
C ALA A 36 -14.15 4.63 25.38
N GLU A 37 -13.44 5.42 26.20
CA GLU A 37 -13.78 5.66 27.61
C GLU A 37 -15.17 6.31 27.71
N ASP A 38 -15.42 7.35 26.91
CA ASP A 38 -16.72 8.05 26.86
C ASP A 38 -17.87 7.12 26.44
N LEU A 39 -17.70 6.40 25.32
CA LEU A 39 -18.74 5.49 24.80
C LEU A 39 -19.04 4.33 25.78
N ALA A 40 -18.01 3.76 26.40
CA ALA A 40 -18.19 2.70 27.39
C ALA A 40 -18.95 3.20 28.63
N GLN A 41 -18.66 4.43 29.07
CA GLN A 41 -19.38 5.05 30.18
C GLN A 41 -20.85 5.32 29.84
N GLU A 42 -21.16 5.81 28.65
CA GLU A 42 -22.54 6.02 28.20
C GLU A 42 -23.34 4.71 28.12
N ILE A 43 -22.72 3.62 27.68
CA ILE A 43 -23.34 2.30 27.64
C ILE A 43 -23.66 1.83 29.06
N ALA A 44 -22.71 1.95 29.99
CA ALA A 44 -22.89 1.55 31.38
C ALA A 44 -23.99 2.36 32.07
N VAL A 45 -24.01 3.68 31.92
CA VAL A 45 -25.04 4.56 32.48
C VAL A 45 -26.41 4.21 31.94
N GLN A 46 -26.56 3.97 30.64
CA GLN A 46 -27.84 3.59 30.07
C GLN A 46 -28.31 2.22 30.56
N ALA A 47 -27.40 1.25 30.69
CA ALA A 47 -27.73 -0.07 31.20
C ALA A 47 -28.25 0.04 32.65
N LEU A 48 -27.52 0.76 33.52
CA LEU A 48 -27.93 0.98 34.90
C LEU A 48 -29.27 1.72 35.02
N ALA A 49 -29.49 2.77 34.21
CA ALA A 49 -30.75 3.50 34.18
C ALA A 49 -31.93 2.62 33.73
N SER A 50 -31.70 1.73 32.77
CA SER A 50 -32.74 0.82 32.26
C SER A 50 -33.10 -0.27 33.28
N LEU A 51 -32.10 -0.77 34.03
CA LEU A 51 -32.32 -1.70 35.14
C LEU A 51 -33.05 -1.03 36.30
N ALA A 52 -32.66 0.19 36.67
CA ALA A 52 -33.33 0.98 37.70
C ALA A 52 -34.79 1.31 37.30
N GLY A 53 -35.06 1.48 36.00
CA GLY A 53 -36.41 1.64 35.44
C GLY A 53 -37.26 0.36 35.37
N GLY A 54 -36.79 -0.75 35.95
CA GLY A 54 -37.57 -1.99 36.07
C GLY A 54 -37.36 -3.02 34.96
N SER A 55 -36.42 -2.79 34.02
CA SER A 55 -36.07 -3.79 33.00
C SER A 55 -35.44 -5.02 33.65
N ARG A 56 -36.03 -6.20 33.43
CA ARG A 56 -35.51 -7.49 33.90
C ARG A 56 -35.28 -8.41 32.70
N PRO A 57 -34.11 -8.34 32.03
CA PRO A 57 -33.85 -9.13 30.84
C PRO A 57 -33.70 -10.62 31.19
N ALA A 58 -34.31 -11.50 30.40
CA ALA A 58 -34.20 -12.95 30.58
C ALA A 58 -32.77 -13.47 30.29
N ASP A 59 -32.01 -12.78 29.44
CA ASP A 59 -30.59 -13.00 29.17
C ASP A 59 -29.87 -11.66 29.28
N PHE A 60 -29.11 -11.49 30.36
CA PHE A 60 -28.45 -10.23 30.70
C PHE A 60 -27.36 -9.86 29.68
N ASP A 61 -26.54 -10.82 29.24
CA ASP A 61 -25.46 -10.59 28.30
C ASP A 61 -26.00 -10.18 26.94
N ARG A 62 -26.99 -10.92 26.42
CA ARG A 62 -27.62 -10.61 25.13
C ARG A 62 -28.28 -9.23 25.14
N TRP A 63 -28.94 -8.88 26.24
CA TRP A 63 -29.56 -7.58 26.44
C TRP A 63 -28.50 -6.46 26.55
N LEU A 64 -27.43 -6.66 27.32
CA LEU A 64 -26.35 -5.69 27.48
C LEU A 64 -25.66 -5.40 26.15
N TRP A 65 -25.43 -6.42 25.32
CA TRP A 65 -24.90 -6.24 23.97
C TRP A 65 -25.87 -5.53 23.02
N ALA A 66 -27.19 -5.67 23.23
CA ALA A 66 -28.18 -4.89 22.49
C ALA A 66 -28.12 -3.40 22.89
N VAL A 67 -28.01 -3.10 24.19
CA VAL A 67 -27.80 -1.73 24.70
C VAL A 67 -26.50 -1.14 24.14
N ALA A 68 -25.40 -1.91 24.16
CA ALA A 68 -24.10 -1.49 23.63
C ALA A 68 -24.15 -1.18 22.13
N ARG A 69 -24.78 -2.05 21.32
CA ARG A 69 -24.95 -1.83 19.87
C ARG A 69 -25.81 -0.61 19.55
N ASN A 70 -26.89 -0.40 20.31
CA ASN A 70 -27.77 0.76 20.13
C ASN A 70 -27.04 2.07 20.48
N ARG A 71 -26.27 2.08 21.57
CA ARG A 71 -25.46 3.23 21.98
C ARG A 71 -24.32 3.50 21.01
N TYR A 72 -23.62 2.47 20.55
CA TYR A 72 -22.63 2.62 19.47
C TYR A 72 -23.27 3.15 18.18
N ALA A 73 -24.44 2.67 17.77
CA ALA A 73 -25.11 3.17 16.57
C ALA A 73 -25.47 4.66 16.71
N ARG A 74 -25.89 5.09 17.91
CA ARG A 74 -26.13 6.51 18.22
C ARG A 74 -24.85 7.33 18.23
N TRP A 75 -23.80 6.88 18.92
CA TRP A 75 -22.49 7.53 18.94
C TRP A 75 -21.88 7.62 17.55
N ALA A 76 -21.97 6.56 16.74
CA ALA A 76 -21.49 6.54 15.36
C ALA A 76 -22.32 7.47 14.48
N LYS A 77 -23.63 7.59 14.72
CA LYS A 77 -24.49 8.58 14.05
C LYS A 77 -24.13 10.01 14.46
N GLU A 78 -23.83 10.27 15.73
CA GLU A 78 -23.45 11.59 16.25
C GLU A 78 -22.02 11.97 15.85
N ARG A 79 -21.08 11.02 15.81
CA ARG A 79 -19.74 11.19 15.23
C ARG A 79 -19.84 11.45 13.74
N ARG A 80 -20.62 10.66 13.00
CA ARG A 80 -20.92 10.95 11.60
C ARG A 80 -21.54 12.32 11.46
N ARG A 81 -22.48 12.74 12.30
CA ARG A 81 -23.06 14.10 12.27
C ARG A 81 -22.03 15.19 12.55
N ARG A 82 -21.11 15.00 13.51
CA ARG A 82 -19.97 15.91 13.74
C ARG A 82 -19.00 15.95 12.56
N SER A 83 -18.87 14.84 11.83
CA SER A 83 -18.10 14.75 10.58
C SER A 83 -18.92 15.13 9.34
N ALA A 84 -20.24 15.31 9.46
CA ALA A 84 -21.23 15.49 8.39
C ALA A 84 -22.07 16.77 8.57
N ASP A 85 -21.55 17.78 9.28
CA ASP A 85 -21.71 19.19 8.87
C ASP A 85 -21.05 19.44 7.50
N VAL A 86 -20.44 18.41 6.92
CA VAL A 86 -20.26 18.20 5.48
C VAL A 86 -21.24 17.10 5.02
N HIS A 87 -22.45 17.50 4.63
CA HIS A 87 -23.42 16.79 3.76
C HIS A 87 -24.41 15.73 4.35
N ASP A 88 -25.68 16.18 4.42
CA ASP A 88 -27.04 15.55 4.42
C ASP A 88 -27.22 14.17 3.71
N GLU A 89 -28.29 13.35 3.85
CA GLU A 89 -29.52 13.25 4.69
C GLU A 89 -30.09 11.80 4.53
N ARG A 90 -30.81 11.29 5.57
CA ARG A 90 -32.04 10.42 5.61
C ARG A 90 -32.24 9.15 4.70
N VAL A 91 -33.01 8.07 5.02
CA VAL A 91 -33.81 7.55 6.17
C VAL A 91 -34.27 6.07 5.88
N LEU A 92 -34.29 5.26 6.96
CA LEU A 92 -35.11 4.09 7.39
C LEU A 92 -35.85 3.14 6.41
N SER A 93 -35.91 1.84 6.80
CA SER A 93 -37.06 0.97 6.52
C SER A 93 -37.49 0.14 7.75
N ALA A 94 -38.80 -0.11 7.83
CA ALA A 94 -39.53 -0.79 8.90
C ALA A 94 -39.71 -2.30 8.64
N GLN A 95 -39.95 -3.05 9.72
CA GLN A 95 -40.21 -4.49 9.77
C GLN A 95 -41.71 -4.83 9.71
N THR A 96 -42.03 -6.04 9.23
CA THR A 96 -43.26 -6.77 9.57
C THR A 96 -42.94 -8.25 9.81
N ASP A 97 -43.53 -8.78 10.89
CA ASP A 97 -43.47 -10.14 11.43
C ASP A 97 -44.18 -11.20 10.57
N ASP A 98 -43.56 -12.38 10.45
CA ASP A 98 -44.22 -13.70 10.51
C ASP A 98 -43.12 -14.77 10.66
N SER A 99 -42.99 -15.41 11.83
CA SER A 99 -41.83 -16.27 12.17
C SER A 99 -41.97 -17.71 11.64
N PRO A 100 -41.16 -18.16 10.66
CA PRO A 100 -41.05 -19.58 10.32
C PRO A 100 -40.03 -20.28 11.24
N SER A 101 -40.04 -21.63 11.31
CA SER A 101 -39.14 -22.43 12.16
C SER A 101 -37.65 -22.08 11.99
N ALA A 102 -36.77 -22.45 12.93
CA ALA A 102 -35.34 -22.11 12.86
C ALA A 102 -34.64 -22.59 11.58
N GLU A 103 -35.01 -23.77 11.06
CA GLU A 103 -34.52 -24.27 9.76
C GLU A 103 -35.12 -23.51 8.58
N ALA A 104 -36.42 -23.21 8.62
CA ALA A 104 -37.07 -22.40 7.59
C ALA A 104 -36.56 -20.95 7.58
N SER A 105 -36.15 -20.41 8.73
CA SER A 105 -35.53 -19.09 8.86
C SER A 105 -34.13 -19.04 8.27
N LEU A 106 -33.34 -20.12 8.41
CA LEU A 106 -32.01 -20.24 7.80
C LEU A 106 -32.09 -20.42 6.28
N VAL A 107 -32.99 -21.28 5.80
CA VAL A 107 -33.26 -21.46 4.36
C VAL A 107 -33.75 -20.15 3.75
N ARG A 108 -34.72 -19.48 4.40
CA ARG A 108 -35.26 -18.20 3.95
C ARG A 108 -34.22 -17.07 4.01
N ALA A 109 -33.32 -17.06 4.99
CA ALA A 109 -32.21 -16.12 5.02
C ALA A 109 -31.22 -16.35 3.87
N GLY A 110 -30.93 -17.61 3.52
CA GLY A 110 -30.12 -17.98 2.37
C GLY A 110 -30.76 -17.60 1.03
N GLU A 111 -32.06 -17.87 0.87
CA GLU A 111 -32.85 -17.49 -0.31
C GLU A 111 -32.97 -15.98 -0.46
N ILE A 112 -33.20 -15.25 0.65
CA ILE A 112 -33.22 -13.78 0.66
C ILE A 112 -31.85 -13.21 0.32
N ALA A 113 -30.76 -13.81 0.80
CA ALA A 113 -29.41 -13.38 0.47
C ALA A 113 -29.08 -13.62 -1.01
N ALA A 114 -29.44 -14.78 -1.56
CA ALA A 114 -29.27 -15.08 -2.98
C ALA A 114 -30.12 -14.14 -3.87
N LEU A 115 -31.38 -13.90 -3.48
CA LEU A 115 -32.27 -12.96 -4.17
C LEU A 115 -31.73 -11.53 -4.12
N ARG A 116 -31.22 -11.07 -2.97
CA ARG A 116 -30.58 -9.75 -2.84
C ARG A 116 -29.34 -9.63 -3.72
N ARG A 117 -28.54 -10.68 -3.81
CA ARG A 117 -27.39 -10.72 -4.71
C ARG A 117 -27.82 -10.59 -6.17
N GLU A 118 -28.78 -11.40 -6.63
CA GLU A 118 -29.24 -11.34 -8.03
C GLU A 118 -29.95 -10.01 -8.37
N LEU A 119 -30.72 -9.45 -7.44
CA LEU A 119 -31.31 -8.12 -7.60
C LEU A 119 -30.24 -7.02 -7.72
N ALA A 120 -29.10 -7.18 -7.04
CA ALA A 120 -27.96 -6.28 -7.16
C ALA A 120 -27.19 -6.45 -8.48
N LEU A 121 -27.29 -7.60 -9.15
CA LEU A 121 -26.64 -7.87 -10.44
C LEU A 121 -27.46 -7.37 -11.65
N LEU A 122 -28.73 -7.01 -11.47
CA LEU A 122 -29.54 -6.37 -12.53
C LEU A 122 -28.98 -5.00 -12.93
N THR A 123 -29.01 -4.68 -14.24
CA THR A 123 -28.71 -3.33 -14.72
C THR A 123 -29.73 -2.32 -14.18
N ALA A 124 -29.35 -1.03 -14.16
CA ALA A 124 -30.17 0.04 -13.55
C ALA A 124 -31.61 0.06 -14.11
N GLU A 125 -31.78 -0.01 -15.43
CA GLU A 125 -33.11 0.01 -16.07
C GLU A 125 -34.01 -1.16 -15.63
N TYR A 126 -33.44 -2.35 -15.45
CA TYR A 126 -34.16 -3.53 -15.00
C TYR A 126 -34.44 -3.48 -13.50
N ARG A 127 -33.49 -2.99 -12.72
CA ARG A 127 -33.62 -2.82 -11.27
C ARG A 127 -34.70 -1.79 -10.92
N ASP A 128 -34.74 -0.65 -11.58
CA ASP A 128 -35.71 0.41 -11.31
C ASP A 128 -37.14 -0.05 -11.55
N ILE A 129 -37.36 -0.85 -12.60
CA ILE A 129 -38.66 -1.46 -12.91
C ILE A 129 -39.04 -2.50 -11.85
N VAL A 130 -38.10 -3.34 -11.41
CA VAL A 130 -38.33 -4.37 -10.39
C VAL A 130 -38.59 -3.75 -9.03
N VAL A 131 -37.84 -2.72 -8.64
CA VAL A 131 -38.03 -1.98 -7.38
C VAL A 131 -39.37 -1.27 -7.38
N ALA A 132 -39.69 -0.52 -8.43
CA ALA A 132 -40.96 0.19 -8.56
C ALA A 132 -42.17 -0.76 -8.47
N TYR A 133 -42.12 -1.90 -9.16
CA TYR A 133 -43.24 -2.83 -9.21
C TYR A 133 -43.37 -3.68 -7.93
N TYR A 134 -42.29 -4.32 -7.47
CA TYR A 134 -42.38 -5.29 -6.35
C TYR A 134 -42.18 -4.68 -4.97
N PHE A 135 -41.45 -3.56 -4.86
CA PHE A 135 -41.13 -2.96 -3.56
C PHE A 135 -41.90 -1.66 -3.31
N ALA A 136 -42.11 -0.84 -4.33
CA ALA A 136 -42.91 0.39 -4.22
C ALA A 136 -44.39 0.20 -4.58
N GLY A 137 -44.76 -0.94 -5.19
CA GLY A 137 -46.15 -1.27 -5.53
C GLY A 137 -46.76 -0.42 -6.65
N GLU A 138 -45.94 0.21 -7.49
CA GLU A 138 -46.41 1.02 -8.63
C GLU A 138 -47.12 0.16 -9.68
N ARG A 139 -48.17 0.71 -10.31
CA ARG A 139 -48.86 0.02 -11.42
C ARG A 139 -48.01 0.10 -12.69
N ILE A 140 -48.13 -0.91 -13.55
CA ILE A 140 -47.39 -0.99 -14.83
C ILE A 140 -47.59 0.25 -15.69
N ALA A 141 -48.81 0.81 -15.73
CA ALA A 141 -49.11 2.04 -16.46
C ALA A 141 -48.35 3.26 -15.91
N ASP A 142 -48.20 3.35 -14.59
CA ASP A 142 -47.52 4.46 -13.91
C ASP A 142 -45.99 4.37 -14.12
N ILE A 143 -45.44 3.15 -14.08
CA ILE A 143 -44.03 2.86 -14.39
C ILE A 143 -43.73 3.16 -15.86
N ALA A 144 -44.61 2.76 -16.78
CA ALA A 144 -44.50 3.01 -18.21
C ALA A 144 -44.47 4.50 -18.52
N ALA A 145 -45.37 5.28 -17.91
CA ALA A 145 -45.41 6.73 -18.06
C ALA A 145 -44.15 7.41 -17.50
N ARG A 146 -43.69 6.99 -16.31
CA ARG A 146 -42.49 7.55 -15.66
C ARG A 146 -41.21 7.28 -16.46
N LEU A 147 -41.10 6.11 -17.07
CA LEU A 147 -39.93 5.68 -17.84
C LEU A 147 -40.01 6.02 -19.34
N GLY A 148 -41.14 6.57 -19.82
CA GLY A 148 -41.33 6.92 -21.23
C GLY A 148 -41.37 5.72 -22.18
N VAL A 149 -41.82 4.55 -21.71
CA VAL A 149 -41.86 3.30 -22.48
C VAL A 149 -43.27 2.70 -22.54
N PRO A 150 -43.63 1.90 -23.56
CA PRO A 150 -44.91 1.19 -23.58
C PRO A 150 -45.07 0.20 -22.42
N GLU A 151 -46.30 0.00 -21.93
CA GLU A 151 -46.58 -1.01 -20.90
C GLU A 151 -46.11 -2.42 -21.27
N GLY A 152 -46.17 -2.77 -22.55
CA GLY A 152 -45.65 -4.05 -23.06
C GLY A 152 -44.15 -4.22 -22.81
N THR A 153 -43.38 -3.12 -22.87
CA THR A 153 -41.94 -3.10 -22.56
C THR A 153 -41.70 -3.31 -21.08
N VAL A 154 -42.51 -2.69 -20.20
CA VAL A 154 -42.43 -2.92 -18.74
C VAL A 154 -42.73 -4.38 -18.41
N LYS A 155 -43.76 -4.97 -19.03
CA LYS A 155 -44.12 -6.39 -18.85
C LYS A 155 -43.01 -7.32 -19.31
N ARG A 156 -42.41 -7.07 -20.49
CA ARG A 156 -41.28 -7.84 -21.02
C ARG A 156 -40.07 -7.73 -20.10
N ARG A 157 -39.72 -6.52 -19.66
CA ARG A 157 -38.57 -6.30 -18.77
C ARG A 157 -38.76 -6.99 -17.41
N LEU A 158 -39.95 -6.94 -16.82
CA LEU A 158 -40.28 -7.70 -15.60
C LEU A 158 -40.19 -9.22 -15.80
N HIS A 159 -40.59 -9.72 -16.97
CA HIS A 159 -40.43 -11.12 -17.33
C HIS A 159 -38.95 -11.51 -17.44
N ASP A 160 -38.16 -10.72 -18.16
CA ASP A 160 -36.73 -10.96 -18.37
C ASP A 160 -35.95 -10.88 -17.05
N CYS A 161 -36.25 -9.91 -16.17
CA CYS A 161 -35.69 -9.85 -14.82
C CYS A 161 -35.93 -11.11 -14.00
N ARG A 162 -37.17 -11.63 -14.03
CA ARG A 162 -37.52 -12.86 -13.28
C ARG A 162 -36.77 -14.07 -13.82
N LYS A 163 -36.57 -14.14 -15.13
CA LYS A 163 -35.80 -15.20 -15.78
C LYS A 163 -34.33 -15.11 -15.37
N THR A 164 -33.70 -13.93 -15.48
CA THR A 164 -32.30 -13.71 -15.10
C THR A 164 -32.04 -13.96 -13.61
N ILE A 165 -32.92 -13.50 -12.71
CA ILE A 165 -32.79 -13.77 -11.27
C ILE A 165 -32.89 -15.27 -10.99
N ARG A 166 -33.81 -15.98 -11.65
CA ARG A 166 -33.98 -17.43 -11.49
C ARG A 166 -32.73 -18.17 -11.94
N GLU A 167 -32.23 -17.87 -13.14
CA GLU A 167 -31.02 -18.47 -13.70
C GLU A 167 -29.79 -18.17 -12.82
N GLY A 168 -29.65 -16.95 -12.30
CA GLY A 168 -28.57 -16.59 -11.38
C GLY A 168 -28.62 -17.28 -10.01
N ILE A 169 -29.81 -17.46 -9.43
CA ILE A 169 -29.99 -18.25 -8.21
C ILE A 169 -29.66 -19.74 -8.45
N GLU A 170 -30.01 -20.27 -9.63
CA GLU A 170 -29.74 -21.66 -10.02
C GLU A 170 -28.25 -21.89 -10.30
N MET A 171 -27.57 -21.03 -11.07
CA MET A 171 -26.13 -21.13 -11.38
C MET A 171 -25.23 -20.98 -10.15
N ALA A 172 -25.63 -20.18 -9.16
CA ALA A 172 -24.85 -20.00 -7.94
C ALA A 172 -24.79 -21.23 -7.03
N ARG A 173 -25.65 -22.22 -7.26
CA ARG A 173 -25.52 -23.54 -6.64
C ARG A 173 -24.36 -24.35 -7.25
N GLU A 174 -23.87 -23.98 -8.44
CA GLU A 174 -22.84 -24.70 -9.19
C GLU A 174 -21.47 -23.98 -9.24
N THR A 175 -21.40 -22.65 -9.05
CA THR A 175 -20.20 -21.83 -9.37
C THR A 175 -19.43 -21.29 -8.14
N GLY A 176 -19.45 -22.01 -7.02
CA GLY A 176 -18.91 -21.53 -5.73
C GLY A 176 -17.41 -21.66 -5.45
N VAL A 177 -16.50 -21.75 -6.45
CA VAL A 177 -15.09 -22.13 -6.18
C VAL A 177 -14.06 -20.98 -6.27
N ARG A 178 -14.34 -19.82 -6.91
CA ARG A 178 -13.36 -18.71 -6.99
C ARG A 178 -13.74 -17.39 -6.29
N SER A 179 -14.99 -17.18 -5.86
CA SER A 179 -15.45 -15.90 -5.27
C SER A 179 -14.86 -15.50 -3.90
N PHE A 180 -13.86 -16.21 -3.33
CA PHE A 180 -13.34 -15.89 -1.98
C PHE A 180 -11.82 -16.03 -1.78
N LYS A 181 -11.03 -16.27 -2.83
CA LYS A 181 -9.56 -16.19 -2.75
C LYS A 181 -9.09 -15.02 -3.60
N ALA A 182 -9.12 -13.81 -3.05
CA ALA A 182 -8.38 -12.70 -3.66
C ALA A 182 -6.90 -13.09 -3.69
N GLU A 183 -6.35 -13.28 -4.88
CA GLU A 183 -4.90 -13.37 -5.04
C GLU A 183 -4.31 -12.04 -4.56
N GLN A 184 -3.33 -12.12 -3.66
CA GLN A 184 -2.73 -10.94 -3.07
C GLN A 184 -1.72 -10.38 -4.07
N VAL A 185 -2.05 -9.25 -4.70
CA VAL A 185 -1.10 -8.50 -5.55
C VAL A 185 -0.64 -7.25 -4.83
N ASP A 186 0.67 -7.07 -4.80
CA ASP A 186 1.34 -5.87 -4.33
C ASP A 186 1.82 -5.05 -5.52
N PHE A 187 1.97 -3.75 -5.32
CA PHE A 187 2.41 -2.84 -6.38
C PHE A 187 3.61 -2.05 -5.90
N SER A 188 4.55 -1.81 -6.81
CA SER A 188 5.64 -0.86 -6.62
C SER A 188 5.57 0.20 -7.69
N LYS A 189 5.86 1.45 -7.31
CA LYS A 189 5.78 2.61 -8.19
C LYS A 189 7.04 3.46 -8.06
N SER A 190 7.65 3.81 -9.18
CA SER A 190 8.73 4.79 -9.25
C SER A 190 8.21 6.15 -9.72
N GLY A 191 8.87 7.25 -9.34
CA GLY A 191 8.47 8.61 -9.71
C GLY A 191 7.48 9.31 -8.78
N ALA A 192 6.84 10.38 -9.25
CA ALA A 192 6.01 11.28 -8.47
C ALA A 192 4.50 10.98 -8.65
N ASN A 193 3.74 10.98 -7.55
CA ASN A 193 2.29 10.79 -7.58
C ASN A 193 1.57 11.93 -8.32
N GLY A 194 0.35 11.67 -8.80
CA GLY A 194 -0.57 12.73 -9.22
C GLY A 194 -1.01 13.59 -8.04
N ARG A 195 -1.46 14.82 -8.31
CA ARG A 195 -1.98 15.74 -7.27
C ARG A 195 -3.19 15.19 -6.51
N ASP A 196 -3.91 14.25 -7.12
CA ASP A 196 -5.04 13.50 -6.58
C ASP A 196 -4.62 12.26 -5.75
N GLY A 197 -3.32 12.02 -5.58
CA GLY A 197 -2.77 10.85 -4.89
C GLY A 197 -2.67 9.59 -5.76
N SER A 198 -2.94 9.68 -7.07
CA SER A 198 -2.78 8.56 -7.99
C SER A 198 -1.31 8.12 -8.13
N PRO A 199 -1.04 6.82 -8.35
CA PRO A 199 -2.00 5.74 -8.56
C PRO A 199 -2.60 5.18 -7.24
N TRP A 200 -2.01 5.48 -6.08
CA TRP A 200 -2.36 4.85 -4.81
C TRP A 200 -3.80 5.10 -4.35
N SER A 201 -4.34 6.30 -4.60
CA SER A 201 -5.75 6.61 -4.33
C SER A 201 -6.72 5.68 -5.08
N LEU A 202 -6.30 5.16 -6.24
CA LEU A 202 -7.10 4.29 -7.09
C LEU A 202 -6.98 2.81 -6.69
N ILE A 203 -5.76 2.34 -6.37
CA ILE A 203 -5.44 0.90 -6.27
C ILE A 203 -5.19 0.36 -4.86
N ASN A 204 -5.29 1.18 -3.81
CA ASN A 204 -5.16 0.68 -2.43
C ASN A 204 -6.37 -0.15 -1.97
N ARG A 205 -7.49 -0.08 -2.69
CA ARG A 205 -8.73 -0.81 -2.39
C ARG A 205 -8.72 -2.19 -3.05
N LEU A 206 -9.34 -3.18 -2.41
CA LEU A 206 -9.30 -4.59 -2.85
C LEU A 206 -9.95 -4.83 -4.22
N ILE A 207 -11.09 -4.19 -4.50
CA ILE A 207 -11.83 -4.37 -5.77
C ILE A 207 -10.96 -3.93 -6.97
N PRO A 208 -10.40 -2.71 -7.01
CA PRO A 208 -9.48 -2.30 -8.06
C PRO A 208 -8.32 -3.25 -8.30
N LYS A 209 -7.68 -3.76 -7.24
CA LYS A 209 -6.57 -4.72 -7.36
C LYS A 209 -7.00 -6.00 -8.07
N ASN A 210 -8.16 -6.54 -7.69
CA ASN A 210 -8.69 -7.76 -8.27
C ASN A 210 -9.15 -7.56 -9.73
N ILE A 211 -9.68 -6.39 -10.07
CA ILE A 211 -9.98 -6.02 -11.47
C ILE A 211 -8.70 -6.03 -12.30
N LEU A 212 -7.63 -5.38 -11.82
CA LEU A 212 -6.35 -5.32 -12.52
C LEU A 212 -5.72 -6.70 -12.69
N LEU A 213 -5.91 -7.60 -11.71
CA LEU A 213 -5.39 -8.95 -11.81
C LEU A 213 -6.19 -9.80 -12.81
N ALA A 214 -7.52 -9.76 -12.74
CA ALA A 214 -8.40 -10.50 -13.66
C ALA A 214 -8.19 -10.05 -15.12
N ALA A 215 -8.05 -8.74 -15.33
CA ALA A 215 -7.89 -8.15 -16.65
C ALA A 215 -6.43 -8.13 -17.18
N TYR A 216 -5.45 -8.75 -16.51
CA TYR A 216 -4.04 -8.62 -16.91
C TYR A 216 -3.66 -9.42 -18.16
N ARG A 217 -4.17 -10.66 -18.30
CA ARG A 217 -3.82 -11.55 -19.41
C ARG A 217 -4.97 -11.83 -20.37
N ASN A 218 -6.15 -11.29 -20.06
CA ASN A 218 -7.33 -11.49 -20.85
C ASN A 218 -8.19 -10.22 -20.82
N PRO A 219 -8.41 -9.54 -21.95
CA PRO A 219 -9.31 -8.40 -22.00
C PRO A 219 -10.74 -8.79 -21.64
N MET A 220 -11.28 -8.18 -20.58
CA MET A 220 -12.57 -8.56 -20.00
C MET A 220 -13.64 -7.49 -20.20
N THR A 221 -14.90 -7.91 -20.37
CA THR A 221 -16.04 -6.99 -20.29
C THR A 221 -16.43 -6.70 -18.84
N LEU A 222 -17.26 -5.67 -18.64
CA LEU A 222 -17.81 -5.35 -17.32
C LEU A 222 -18.62 -6.52 -16.74
N GLU A 223 -19.37 -7.23 -17.58
CA GLU A 223 -20.15 -8.42 -17.17
C GLU A 223 -19.25 -9.58 -16.77
N GLU A 224 -18.18 -9.84 -17.54
CA GLU A 224 -17.20 -10.88 -17.23
C GLU A 224 -16.50 -10.59 -15.90
N LEU A 225 -16.05 -9.34 -15.67
CA LEU A 225 -15.44 -8.89 -14.41
C LEU A 225 -16.42 -8.97 -13.23
N SER A 226 -17.65 -8.52 -13.42
CA SER A 226 -18.73 -8.55 -12.43
C SER A 226 -19.01 -9.98 -11.98
N LEU A 227 -19.13 -10.90 -12.93
CA LEU A 227 -19.35 -12.33 -12.67
C LEU A 227 -18.16 -12.98 -11.97
N GLU A 228 -16.94 -12.74 -12.45
CA GLU A 228 -15.72 -13.34 -11.90
C GLU A 228 -15.46 -12.88 -10.46
N LEU A 229 -15.62 -11.58 -10.20
CA LEU A 229 -15.30 -10.99 -8.89
C LEU A 229 -16.49 -10.97 -7.93
N GLY A 230 -17.70 -11.28 -8.40
CA GLY A 230 -18.93 -11.19 -7.62
C GLY A 230 -19.26 -9.76 -7.18
N VAL A 231 -18.87 -8.75 -7.98
CA VAL A 231 -19.06 -7.33 -7.69
C VAL A 231 -20.17 -6.77 -8.58
N ALA A 232 -21.14 -6.05 -8.01
CA ALA A 232 -22.30 -5.59 -8.76
C ALA A 232 -21.95 -4.57 -9.87
N MET A 233 -22.67 -4.65 -11.00
CA MET A 233 -22.41 -3.86 -12.21
C MET A 233 -22.20 -2.36 -11.99
N PRO A 234 -23.03 -1.62 -11.19
CA PRO A 234 -22.80 -0.19 -11.00
C PRO A 234 -21.49 0.15 -10.31
N TYR A 235 -21.03 -0.72 -9.40
CA TYR A 235 -19.71 -0.57 -8.78
C TYR A 235 -18.61 -0.94 -9.77
N MET A 236 -18.81 -1.99 -10.59
CA MET A 236 -17.85 -2.37 -11.62
C MET A 236 -17.64 -1.27 -12.66
N GLU A 237 -18.73 -0.65 -13.14
CA GLU A 237 -18.72 0.49 -14.06
C GLU A 237 -17.90 1.66 -13.50
N GLU A 238 -18.15 2.03 -12.24
CA GLU A 238 -17.42 3.09 -11.55
C GLU A 238 -15.92 2.78 -11.42
N GLU A 239 -15.57 1.58 -10.96
CA GLU A 239 -14.18 1.20 -10.72
C GLU A 239 -13.39 1.07 -12.02
N VAL A 240 -13.97 0.46 -13.06
CA VAL A 240 -13.32 0.36 -14.37
C VAL A 240 -13.14 1.74 -15.00
N ARG A 241 -14.12 2.65 -14.85
CA ARG A 241 -13.98 4.03 -15.30
C ARG A 241 -12.80 4.74 -14.61
N LEU A 242 -12.75 4.71 -13.28
CA LEU A 242 -11.68 5.34 -12.50
C LEU A 242 -10.29 4.77 -12.83
N LEU A 243 -10.19 3.45 -12.99
CA LEU A 243 -8.93 2.79 -13.37
C LEU A 243 -8.50 3.13 -14.80
N THR A 244 -9.45 3.29 -15.72
CA THR A 244 -9.17 3.69 -17.11
C THR A 244 -8.74 5.15 -17.18
N GLU A 245 -9.45 6.05 -16.50
CA GLU A 245 -9.08 7.46 -16.38
C GLU A 245 -7.70 7.63 -15.75
N GLY A 246 -7.38 6.81 -14.74
CA GLY A 246 -6.08 6.76 -14.07
C GLY A 246 -4.97 6.07 -14.87
N THR A 247 -5.22 5.61 -16.09
CA THR A 247 -4.26 4.91 -16.99
C THR A 247 -3.71 3.60 -16.43
N LEU A 248 -4.47 2.92 -15.58
CA LEU A 248 -4.14 1.60 -15.01
C LEU A 248 -4.87 0.46 -15.75
N LEU A 249 -6.05 0.74 -16.28
CA LEU A 249 -6.75 -0.07 -17.27
C LEU A 249 -6.78 0.65 -18.62
N ARG A 250 -6.97 -0.12 -19.68
CA ARG A 250 -7.15 0.38 -21.04
C ARG A 250 -8.27 -0.38 -21.73
N GLU A 251 -9.11 0.35 -22.45
CA GLU A 251 -10.07 -0.26 -23.38
C GLU A 251 -9.34 -0.66 -24.67
N VAL A 252 -9.24 -1.97 -24.93
CA VAL A 252 -8.49 -2.52 -26.08
C VAL A 252 -9.40 -2.90 -27.26
N ALA A 253 -10.68 -3.12 -26.97
CA ALA A 253 -11.76 -3.25 -27.93
C ALA A 253 -13.04 -2.72 -27.27
N LYS A 254 -14.08 -2.44 -28.07
CA LYS A 254 -15.34 -1.87 -27.56
C LYS A 254 -15.89 -2.68 -26.37
N GLY A 255 -15.88 -2.08 -25.18
CA GLY A 255 -16.35 -2.66 -23.93
C GLY A 255 -15.44 -3.76 -23.35
N ARG A 256 -14.20 -3.91 -23.81
CA ARG A 256 -13.20 -4.85 -23.28
C ARG A 256 -12.00 -4.11 -22.72
N TYR A 257 -11.71 -4.36 -21.46
CA TYR A 257 -10.69 -3.68 -20.68
C TYR A 257 -9.56 -4.63 -20.30
N GLU A 258 -8.33 -4.14 -20.34
CA GLU A 258 -7.12 -4.87 -20.01
C GLU A 258 -6.21 -4.00 -19.13
N THR A 259 -5.43 -4.62 -18.25
CA THR A 259 -4.46 -3.91 -17.40
C THR A 259 -3.31 -3.34 -18.22
N ASP A 260 -3.03 -2.05 -18.04
CA ASP A 260 -2.08 -1.31 -18.88
C ASP A 260 -0.64 -1.28 -18.35
N PHE A 261 -0.31 -2.23 -17.47
CA PHE A 261 1.04 -2.40 -16.94
C PHE A 261 1.36 -3.86 -16.60
N ILE A 262 2.64 -4.18 -16.48
CA ILE A 262 3.13 -5.52 -16.18
C ILE A 262 2.85 -5.91 -14.73
N ILE A 263 2.19 -7.06 -14.55
CA ILE A 263 2.10 -7.79 -13.30
C ILE A 263 3.01 -9.03 -13.42
N LEU A 264 3.98 -9.15 -12.52
CA LEU A 264 4.85 -10.32 -12.43
C LEU A 264 4.14 -11.41 -11.66
N ASP A 265 3.87 -12.52 -12.35
CA ASP A 265 3.30 -13.71 -11.72
C ASP A 265 4.30 -14.41 -10.80
N LYS A 266 3.78 -15.29 -9.97
CA LYS A 266 4.58 -16.03 -8.99
C LYS A 266 5.75 -16.80 -9.61
N ASP A 267 5.55 -17.45 -10.75
CA ASP A 267 6.56 -18.32 -11.38
C ASP A 267 7.68 -17.49 -12.00
N THR A 268 7.33 -16.39 -12.68
CA THR A 268 8.30 -15.40 -13.19
C THR A 268 9.10 -14.80 -12.02
N ARG A 269 8.46 -14.41 -10.92
CA ARG A 269 9.15 -13.88 -9.73
C ARG A 269 10.15 -14.89 -9.15
N LEU A 270 9.78 -16.17 -9.04
CA LEU A 270 10.68 -17.23 -8.56
C LEU A 270 11.84 -17.47 -9.52
N ALA A 271 11.59 -17.43 -10.83
CA ALA A 271 12.62 -17.58 -11.84
C ALA A 271 13.64 -16.43 -11.79
N ILE A 272 13.16 -15.19 -11.67
CA ILE A 272 14.01 -14.00 -11.49
C ILE A 272 14.84 -14.12 -10.21
N PHE A 273 14.23 -14.48 -9.08
CA PHE A 273 14.95 -14.70 -7.82
C PHE A 273 16.09 -15.70 -7.97
N ARG A 274 15.83 -16.86 -8.59
CA ARG A 274 16.87 -17.89 -8.83
C ARG A 274 18.00 -17.35 -9.70
N LYS A 275 17.67 -16.51 -10.68
CA LYS A 275 18.66 -15.91 -11.58
C LYS A 275 19.53 -14.88 -10.86
N LEU A 276 18.92 -14.02 -10.06
CA LEU A 276 19.63 -13.07 -9.19
C LEU A 276 20.60 -13.79 -8.24
N GLU A 277 20.17 -14.88 -7.61
CA GLU A 277 21.01 -15.72 -6.75
C GLU A 277 22.18 -16.36 -7.50
N GLU A 278 21.92 -16.95 -8.66
CA GLU A 278 22.97 -17.54 -9.51
C GLU A 278 24.02 -16.49 -9.90
N THR A 279 23.57 -15.32 -10.37
CA THR A 279 24.42 -14.20 -10.74
C THR A 279 25.18 -13.64 -9.53
N GLY A 280 24.54 -13.56 -8.37
CA GLY A 280 25.12 -13.07 -7.11
C GLY A 280 26.42 -13.75 -6.74
N ARG A 281 26.53 -15.07 -6.98
CA ARG A 281 27.73 -15.88 -6.65
C ARG A 281 29.00 -15.42 -7.35
N THR A 282 28.90 -14.83 -8.53
CA THR A 282 30.06 -14.29 -9.26
C THR A 282 30.14 -12.77 -9.16
N PHE A 283 28.99 -12.09 -9.07
CA PHE A 283 28.92 -10.64 -9.00
C PHE A 283 29.38 -10.08 -7.65
N ALA A 284 28.93 -10.65 -6.54
CA ALA A 284 29.21 -10.13 -5.20
C ALA A 284 30.71 -10.10 -4.84
N PRO A 285 31.50 -11.19 -4.99
CA PRO A 285 32.93 -11.15 -4.66
C PRO A 285 33.70 -10.18 -5.55
N LEU A 286 33.34 -10.08 -6.84
CA LEU A 286 33.96 -9.13 -7.76
C LEU A 286 33.61 -7.67 -7.43
N LEU A 287 32.40 -7.44 -6.91
CA LEU A 287 32.00 -6.14 -6.38
C LEU A 287 32.83 -5.76 -5.16
N ILE A 288 33.06 -6.69 -4.23
CA ILE A 288 33.93 -6.44 -3.08
C ILE A 288 35.36 -6.10 -3.52
N GLU A 289 35.92 -6.84 -4.48
CA GLU A 289 37.25 -6.54 -5.05
C GLU A 289 37.33 -5.10 -5.59
N LEU A 290 36.33 -4.68 -6.38
CA LEU A 290 36.25 -3.31 -6.90
C LEU A 290 36.18 -2.28 -5.76
N LEU A 291 35.34 -2.53 -4.76
CA LEU A 291 35.13 -1.60 -3.66
C LEU A 291 36.37 -1.48 -2.77
N ASP A 292 37.08 -2.58 -2.52
CA ASP A 292 38.34 -2.57 -1.78
C ASP A 292 39.44 -1.78 -2.50
N ALA A 293 39.48 -1.85 -3.83
CA ALA A 293 40.38 -1.04 -4.63
C ALA A 293 40.04 0.47 -4.58
N ALA A 294 38.75 0.81 -4.39
CA ALA A 294 38.28 2.20 -4.40
C ALA A 294 38.16 2.84 -3.01
N ILE A 295 38.16 2.06 -1.92
CA ILE A 295 37.75 2.54 -0.60
C ILE A 295 38.63 3.68 -0.06
N GLU A 296 39.94 3.59 -0.24
CA GLU A 296 40.88 4.63 0.21
C GLU A 296 40.70 5.94 -0.57
N ASP A 297 40.41 5.84 -1.87
CA ASP A 297 40.14 7.01 -2.71
C ASP A 297 38.81 7.66 -2.34
N VAL A 298 37.78 6.85 -2.02
CA VAL A 298 36.50 7.34 -1.50
C VAL A 298 36.70 8.07 -0.17
N GLN A 299 37.40 7.47 0.79
CA GLN A 299 37.66 8.10 2.10
C GLN A 299 38.47 9.39 1.96
N ARG A 300 39.46 9.42 1.06
CA ARG A 300 40.24 10.62 0.75
C ARG A 300 39.36 11.71 0.14
N ALA A 301 38.48 11.35 -0.80
CA ALA A 301 37.58 12.28 -1.46
C ALA A 301 36.57 12.90 -0.47
N ILE A 302 35.92 12.08 0.37
CA ILE A 302 34.95 12.56 1.36
C ILE A 302 35.61 13.28 2.55
N GLY A 303 36.92 13.13 2.74
CA GLY A 303 37.69 13.76 3.81
C GLY A 303 37.42 13.18 5.20
N GLN A 304 36.87 11.97 5.28
CA GLN A 304 36.51 11.30 6.52
C GLN A 304 36.80 9.80 6.41
N ARG A 305 37.30 9.21 7.50
CA ARG A 305 37.56 7.78 7.61
C ARG A 305 36.43 7.07 8.35
N PHE A 306 36.08 5.89 7.86
CA PHE A 306 35.11 4.97 8.42
C PHE A 306 35.74 3.59 8.55
N GLU A 307 35.17 2.75 9.41
CA GLU A 307 35.51 1.33 9.36
C GLU A 307 35.09 0.75 8.00
N ARG A 308 35.91 -0.15 7.42
CA ARG A 308 35.63 -0.80 6.13
C ARG A 308 34.23 -1.39 6.07
N GLY A 309 33.88 -2.22 7.06
CA GLY A 309 32.58 -2.90 7.11
C GLY A 309 31.41 -1.92 7.17
N PHE A 310 31.55 -0.85 7.96
CA PHE A 310 30.57 0.23 8.02
C PHE A 310 30.37 0.90 6.66
N LEU A 311 31.46 1.24 5.96
CA LEU A 311 31.40 1.96 4.69
C LEU A 311 30.81 1.08 3.56
N LEU A 312 31.09 -0.22 3.58
CA LEU A 312 30.56 -1.18 2.60
C LEU A 312 29.03 -1.28 2.64
N TRP A 313 28.38 -1.08 3.79
CA TRP A 313 26.91 -1.00 3.87
C TRP A 313 26.32 0.08 2.95
N THR A 314 27.06 1.17 2.70
CA THR A 314 26.65 2.24 1.79
C THR A 314 27.21 2.02 0.38
N LEU A 315 28.47 1.58 0.25
CA LEU A 315 29.11 1.47 -1.07
C LEU A 315 28.59 0.31 -1.92
N ILE A 316 28.21 -0.83 -1.31
CA ILE A 316 27.62 -1.97 -2.04
C ILE A 316 26.37 -1.54 -2.81
N PRO A 317 25.30 -1.03 -2.17
CA PRO A 317 24.10 -0.66 -2.91
C PRO A 317 24.34 0.52 -3.86
N LEU A 318 25.22 1.48 -3.52
CA LEU A 318 25.53 2.62 -4.38
C LEU A 318 26.27 2.19 -5.67
N ALA A 319 27.19 1.24 -5.58
CA ALA A 319 27.87 0.69 -6.75
C ALA A 319 26.93 -0.16 -7.62
N VAL A 320 26.06 -0.98 -6.99
CA VAL A 320 25.00 -1.70 -7.70
C VAL A 320 24.10 -0.72 -8.46
N ASP A 321 23.70 0.40 -7.84
CA ASP A 321 22.87 1.43 -8.47
C ASP A 321 23.54 2.03 -9.70
N SER A 322 24.83 2.36 -9.59
CA SER A 322 25.61 2.87 -10.73
C SER A 322 25.64 1.88 -11.89
N ILE A 323 25.90 0.60 -11.60
CA ILE A 323 26.01 -0.46 -12.62
C ILE A 323 24.63 -0.72 -13.25
N ALA A 324 23.58 -0.85 -12.44
CA ALA A 324 22.21 -1.07 -12.91
C ALA A 324 21.70 0.10 -13.77
N ALA A 325 22.01 1.35 -13.40
CA ALA A 325 21.66 2.53 -14.19
C ALA A 325 22.42 2.59 -15.53
N GLU A 326 23.65 2.07 -15.59
CA GLU A 326 24.41 1.97 -16.84
C GLU A 326 23.90 0.85 -17.73
N THR A 327 23.59 -0.32 -17.17
CA THR A 327 22.91 -1.42 -17.87
C THR A 327 21.57 -0.99 -18.44
N HIS A 328 20.76 -0.22 -17.70
CA HIS A 328 19.49 0.34 -18.22
C HIS A 328 19.69 1.19 -19.46
N ARG A 329 20.67 2.12 -19.42
CA ARG A 329 20.98 2.99 -20.54
C ARG A 329 21.41 2.19 -21.76
N GLY A 330 22.24 1.17 -21.57
CA GLY A 330 22.62 0.22 -22.62
C GLY A 330 21.45 -0.62 -23.15
N GLY A 331 20.47 -0.93 -22.30
CA GLY A 331 19.26 -1.68 -22.62
C GLY A 331 18.17 -0.89 -23.36
N GLY A 332 18.44 0.35 -23.75
CA GLY A 332 17.51 1.20 -24.50
C GLY A 332 16.54 2.00 -23.63
N VAL A 333 16.85 2.20 -22.34
CA VAL A 333 16.14 3.12 -21.45
C VAL A 333 17.11 4.27 -21.11
N PRO A 334 17.14 5.35 -21.93
CA PRO A 334 18.18 6.39 -21.83
C PRO A 334 18.14 7.17 -20.51
N ASP A 335 16.97 7.26 -19.91
CA ASP A 335 16.74 7.88 -18.62
C ASP A 335 15.75 7.03 -17.79
N TYR A 336 16.25 6.43 -16.71
CA TYR A 336 15.43 5.64 -15.79
C TYR A 336 14.39 6.48 -15.04
N HIS A 337 14.62 7.79 -14.95
CA HIS A 337 13.73 8.74 -14.27
C HIS A 337 12.79 9.47 -15.23
N ALA A 338 12.87 9.19 -16.55
CA ALA A 338 11.91 9.66 -17.53
C ALA A 338 10.61 8.84 -17.45
N TYR A 339 9.89 9.00 -16.34
CA TYR A 339 8.63 8.31 -16.09
C TYR A 339 7.52 8.82 -17.02
N THR A 340 6.61 7.93 -17.42
CA THR A 340 5.45 8.32 -18.22
C THR A 340 4.63 9.40 -17.51
N LEU A 341 4.23 10.42 -18.25
CA LEU A 341 3.31 11.45 -17.76
C LEU A 341 1.90 10.88 -17.65
N ARG A 342 1.27 11.11 -16.50
CA ARG A 342 -0.03 10.57 -16.10
C ARG A 342 -0.99 11.73 -15.77
N PRO A 343 -2.30 11.47 -15.67
CA PRO A 343 -3.27 12.48 -15.22
C PRO A 343 -2.87 13.19 -13.93
N HIS A 344 -3.44 14.38 -13.72
CA HIS A 344 -3.17 15.22 -12.54
C HIS A 344 -1.69 15.55 -12.28
N GLY A 345 -0.85 15.47 -13.33
CA GLY A 345 0.58 15.77 -13.26
C GLY A 345 1.43 14.65 -12.66
N GLY A 346 0.89 13.44 -12.50
CA GLY A 346 1.67 12.29 -12.07
C GLY A 346 2.76 11.95 -13.09
N ARG A 347 3.90 11.47 -12.61
CA ARG A 347 5.01 10.98 -13.45
C ARG A 347 5.53 9.70 -12.86
N TRP A 348 5.01 8.57 -13.33
CA TRP A 348 5.32 7.29 -12.71
C TRP A 348 5.23 6.10 -13.65
N GLU A 349 6.05 5.10 -13.33
CA GLU A 349 5.91 3.72 -13.77
C GLU A 349 5.46 2.85 -12.60
N ILE A 350 4.68 1.82 -12.89
CA ILE A 350 4.13 0.90 -11.90
C ILE A 350 4.31 -0.54 -12.35
N VAL A 351 4.58 -1.42 -11.39
CA VAL A 351 4.71 -2.87 -11.59
C VAL A 351 3.88 -3.57 -10.52
N GLY A 352 3.08 -4.55 -10.94
CA GLY A 352 2.38 -5.45 -10.04
C GLY A 352 3.22 -6.69 -9.73
N TYR A 353 3.04 -7.24 -8.54
CA TYR A 353 3.75 -8.41 -8.07
C TYR A 353 2.75 -9.33 -7.37
N GLU A 354 2.41 -10.46 -8.00
CA GLU A 354 1.60 -11.48 -7.34
C GLU A 354 2.37 -12.03 -6.15
N LYS A 355 1.75 -12.07 -4.97
CA LYS A 355 2.40 -12.49 -3.73
C LYS A 355 3.08 -13.85 -3.91
N CYS A 356 4.37 -13.84 -3.63
CA CYS A 356 5.24 -14.99 -3.78
C CYS A 356 6.05 -15.15 -2.49
N ASP A 357 6.08 -16.36 -1.95
CA ASP A 357 6.94 -16.72 -0.83
C ASP A 357 8.37 -16.90 -1.35
N LEU A 358 9.13 -15.80 -1.38
CA LEU A 358 10.56 -15.84 -1.65
C LEU A 358 11.31 -16.36 -0.41
N PRO A 359 12.49 -17.01 -0.59
CA PRO A 359 13.31 -17.46 0.54
C PRO A 359 13.67 -16.34 1.52
N TYR A 360 13.71 -15.09 1.04
CA TYR A 360 13.83 -13.88 1.86
C TYR A 360 13.39 -12.64 1.09
N ASN A 361 13.24 -11.52 1.80
CA ASN A 361 12.87 -10.25 1.20
C ASN A 361 14.04 -9.63 0.42
N LEU A 362 13.88 -9.47 -0.89
CA LEU A 362 14.85 -8.80 -1.77
C LEU A 362 14.77 -7.26 -1.69
N PHE A 363 13.66 -6.73 -1.22
CA PHE A 363 13.38 -5.31 -1.33
C PHE A 363 14.34 -4.46 -0.50
N ILE A 364 15.02 -3.52 -1.18
CA ILE A 364 15.74 -2.41 -0.56
C ILE A 364 15.20 -1.11 -1.16
N GLY A 365 14.47 -0.35 -0.34
CA GLY A 365 14.03 1.00 -0.70
C GLY A 365 15.23 1.95 -0.74
N HIS A 366 15.19 2.95 -1.61
CA HIS A 366 16.19 4.03 -1.64
C HIS A 366 15.46 5.36 -1.52
N ASN A 367 15.40 5.88 -0.30
CA ASN A 367 14.61 7.06 0.04
C ASN A 367 15.53 8.27 0.15
N GLY A 368 15.13 9.40 -0.44
CA GLY A 368 15.81 10.68 -0.30
C GLY A 368 14.93 11.70 0.41
N SER A 369 15.47 12.46 1.36
CA SER A 369 14.81 13.63 1.95
C SER A 369 15.71 14.85 1.84
N GLY A 370 15.19 15.94 1.28
CA GLY A 370 15.93 17.20 1.10
C GLY A 370 15.64 17.86 -0.25
N GLU A 371 16.18 19.05 -0.44
CA GLU A 371 16.02 19.87 -1.64
C GLU A 371 17.26 20.73 -1.87
N GLY A 372 17.83 20.74 -3.08
CA GLY A 372 18.74 21.75 -3.67
C GLY A 372 20.03 22.15 -2.94
N ARG A 373 20.10 21.99 -1.62
CA ARG A 373 21.17 22.31 -0.68
C ARG A 373 21.75 21.07 0.00
N GLY A 374 21.08 19.93 -0.17
CA GLY A 374 21.51 18.62 0.28
C GLY A 374 20.33 17.65 0.32
N ILE A 375 20.59 16.39 -0.02
CA ILE A 375 19.62 15.30 0.03
C ILE A 375 20.24 14.17 0.83
N MET A 376 19.57 13.81 1.93
CA MET A 376 19.94 12.68 2.76
C MET A 376 19.28 11.42 2.19
N PHE A 377 20.11 10.45 1.82
CA PHE A 377 19.69 9.18 1.24
C PHE A 377 19.80 8.03 2.24
N HIS A 378 18.79 7.17 2.23
CA HIS A 378 18.65 6.04 3.14
C HIS A 378 18.25 4.80 2.33
N TYR A 379 19.09 3.76 2.37
CA TYR A 379 18.68 2.44 1.90
C TYR A 379 17.88 1.73 3.00
N LYS A 380 16.59 1.49 2.76
CA LYS A 380 15.68 0.78 3.68
C LYS A 380 15.93 -0.72 3.58
N LEU A 381 16.66 -1.25 4.55
CA LEU A 381 17.12 -2.63 4.55
C LEU A 381 16.00 -3.54 5.04
N GLY A 382 15.52 -4.45 4.19
CA GLY A 382 14.54 -5.49 4.55
C GLY A 382 15.09 -6.59 5.48
N LEU A 383 16.10 -6.28 6.29
CA LEU A 383 16.73 -7.18 7.26
C LEU A 383 16.15 -6.92 8.67
N PRO A 384 16.03 -7.94 9.53
CA PRO A 384 15.47 -7.78 10.88
C PRO A 384 16.16 -6.65 11.66
N GLY A 385 15.38 -5.73 12.24
CA GLY A 385 15.89 -4.63 13.06
C GLY A 385 16.57 -3.47 12.30
N LEU A 386 16.80 -3.58 10.99
CA LEU A 386 17.55 -2.59 10.21
C LEU A 386 16.69 -1.66 9.34
N TRP A 387 15.37 -1.88 9.31
CA TRP A 387 14.43 -1.08 8.53
C TRP A 387 14.32 0.37 9.05
N ASP A 388 14.15 0.53 10.36
CA ASP A 388 13.93 1.84 10.99
C ASP A 388 15.13 2.40 11.75
N ARG A 389 16.21 1.61 11.97
CA ARG A 389 17.51 1.99 12.57
C ARG A 389 17.56 3.35 13.31
N ALA A 390 18.42 4.29 12.93
CA ALA A 390 18.44 5.66 13.50
C ALA A 390 17.22 6.55 13.13
N GLY A 391 16.28 6.02 12.35
CA GLY A 391 15.16 6.75 11.77
C GLY A 391 15.53 7.47 10.46
N GLU A 392 14.67 8.38 10.05
CA GLU A 392 14.83 9.21 8.84
C GLU A 392 14.91 10.68 9.21
N LEU A 393 15.62 11.47 8.41
CA LEU A 393 15.60 12.93 8.54
C LEU A 393 14.43 13.49 7.75
N ASN A 394 13.73 14.45 8.33
CA ASN A 394 12.79 15.26 7.58
C ASN A 394 13.51 16.39 6.82
N HIS A 395 12.80 17.06 5.90
CA HIS A 395 13.36 18.12 5.05
C HIS A 395 14.02 19.26 5.84
N PHE A 396 13.44 19.62 7.00
CA PHE A 396 13.99 20.68 7.84
C PHE A 396 15.30 20.23 8.51
N GLU A 397 15.33 19.03 9.07
CA GLU A 397 16.54 18.44 9.67
C GLU A 397 17.66 18.30 8.62
N THR A 398 17.36 17.76 7.44
CA THR A 398 18.33 17.62 6.35
C THR A 398 18.91 18.97 5.94
N ARG A 399 18.08 20.01 5.82
CA ARG A 399 18.54 21.35 5.47
C ARG A 399 19.47 21.93 6.54
N VAL A 400 19.09 21.86 7.81
CA VAL A 400 19.92 22.36 8.92
C VAL A 400 21.28 21.65 8.93
N LEU A 401 21.26 20.32 8.81
CA LEU A 401 22.47 19.50 8.75
C LEU A 401 23.36 19.88 7.56
N ALA A 402 22.79 19.96 6.35
CA ALA A 402 23.54 20.27 5.14
C ALA A 402 24.16 21.67 5.18
N ASP A 403 23.41 22.67 5.64
CA ASP A 403 23.90 24.04 5.78
C ASP A 403 25.01 24.13 6.85
N ALA A 404 24.88 23.42 7.98
CA ALA A 404 25.90 23.37 9.03
C ALA A 404 27.20 22.70 8.55
N ILE A 405 27.12 21.60 7.80
CA ILE A 405 28.28 20.92 7.21
C ILE A 405 28.96 21.83 6.17
N ARG A 406 28.19 22.50 5.31
CA ARG A 406 28.73 23.41 4.28
C ARG A 406 29.46 24.60 4.89
N ALA A 407 28.90 25.18 5.95
CA ALA A 407 29.49 26.32 6.62
C ALA A 407 30.72 25.96 7.48
N GLY A 408 30.96 24.67 7.74
CA GLY A 408 31.94 24.25 8.73
C GLY A 408 31.63 24.81 10.12
N ALA A 409 30.34 24.97 10.45
CA ALA A 409 29.92 25.68 11.65
C ALA A 409 30.29 24.92 12.94
N ALA A 410 30.77 25.65 13.94
CA ALA A 410 30.83 25.17 15.32
C ALA A 410 29.42 25.21 15.95
N GLN A 411 29.12 24.33 16.90
CA GLN A 411 27.77 24.24 17.49
C GLN A 411 27.32 25.55 18.14
N GLU A 412 28.26 26.33 18.69
CA GLU A 412 28.04 27.63 19.33
C GLU A 412 27.55 28.73 18.37
N ASN A 413 27.79 28.57 17.06
CA ASN A 413 27.40 29.54 16.04
C ASN A 413 25.99 29.25 15.46
N LEU A 414 25.32 28.21 15.95
CA LEU A 414 23.98 27.82 15.51
C LEU A 414 22.92 28.60 16.28
N SER A 415 21.81 28.92 15.63
CA SER A 415 20.64 29.45 16.34
C SER A 415 20.11 28.42 17.34
N ARG A 416 19.30 28.88 18.32
CA ARG A 416 18.71 28.00 19.34
C ARG A 416 17.93 26.82 18.74
N VAL A 417 17.26 27.02 17.60
CA VAL A 417 16.48 25.99 16.91
C VAL A 417 17.41 24.99 16.22
N GLU A 418 18.41 25.48 15.47
CA GLU A 418 19.40 24.63 14.79
C GLU A 418 20.22 23.81 15.78
N ALA A 419 20.66 24.41 16.89
CA ALA A 419 21.33 23.69 17.97
C ALA A 419 20.43 22.61 18.59
N GLY A 420 19.11 22.83 18.64
CA GLY A 420 18.14 21.81 19.05
C GLY A 420 18.09 20.61 18.10
N VAL A 421 18.11 20.87 16.79
CA VAL A 421 18.18 19.82 15.76
C VAL A 421 19.50 19.05 15.88
N ILE A 422 20.64 19.73 15.96
CA ILE A 422 21.95 19.09 16.07
C ILE A 422 22.03 18.20 17.31
N ARG A 423 21.54 18.65 18.48
CA ARG A 423 21.47 17.80 19.68
C ARG A 423 20.63 16.54 19.46
N ASN A 424 19.46 16.66 18.83
CA ASN A 424 18.64 15.50 18.52
C ASN A 424 19.33 14.52 17.55
N LEU A 425 20.05 15.03 16.55
CA LEU A 425 20.81 14.19 15.61
C LEU A 425 22.00 13.48 16.29
N ILE A 426 22.65 14.11 17.27
CA ILE A 426 23.68 13.46 18.11
C ILE A 426 23.05 12.32 18.94
N GLU A 427 21.92 12.58 19.62
CA GLU A 427 21.20 11.57 20.41
C GLU A 427 20.83 10.34 19.55
N ARG A 428 20.32 10.58 18.35
CA ARG A 428 19.92 9.54 17.38
C ARG A 428 21.10 8.84 16.68
N GLY A 429 22.33 9.33 16.84
CA GLY A 429 23.55 8.72 16.28
C GLY A 429 23.96 9.21 14.89
N PHE A 430 23.27 10.19 14.30
CA PHE A 430 23.64 10.80 13.01
C PHE A 430 24.93 11.60 13.08
N LEU A 431 25.26 12.16 14.24
CA LEU A 431 26.44 12.99 14.44
C LEU A 431 27.26 12.46 15.61
N ALA A 432 28.59 12.59 15.53
CA ALA A 432 29.43 12.44 16.71
C ALA A 432 29.22 13.66 17.64
N ASP A 433 29.28 13.40 18.95
CA ASP A 433 29.22 14.46 19.96
C ASP A 433 30.56 15.20 20.02
N HIS A 434 30.69 16.29 19.25
CA HIS A 434 31.90 17.10 19.17
C HIS A 434 31.57 18.60 19.27
N PRO A 435 32.18 19.34 20.21
CA PRO A 435 31.75 20.72 20.53
C PRO A 435 32.03 21.72 19.39
N GLU A 436 33.17 21.57 18.71
CA GLU A 436 33.65 22.57 17.74
C GLU A 436 33.31 22.24 16.28
N ARG A 437 32.80 21.04 16.00
CA ARG A 437 32.65 20.53 14.63
C ARG A 437 31.40 19.66 14.51
N ILE A 438 30.69 19.84 13.41
CA ILE A 438 29.65 18.90 12.98
C ILE A 438 30.35 17.74 12.25
N ILE A 439 30.34 16.56 12.87
CA ILE A 439 30.98 15.36 12.32
C ILE A 439 29.90 14.32 12.04
N PRO A 440 29.54 14.10 10.76
CA PRO A 440 28.53 13.11 10.38
C PRO A 440 29.02 11.70 10.62
N ASN A 441 28.15 10.84 11.15
CA ASN A 441 28.41 9.40 11.26
C ASN A 441 27.99 8.67 9.98
N PHE A 442 28.12 9.28 8.81
CA PHE A 442 27.81 8.68 7.51
C PHE A 442 28.58 9.43 6.41
N PRO A 443 28.80 8.81 5.25
CA PRO A 443 29.50 9.46 4.14
C PRO A 443 28.76 10.71 3.65
N VAL A 444 29.51 11.79 3.42
CA VAL A 444 29.01 13.01 2.79
C VAL A 444 29.68 13.17 1.42
N PHE A 445 28.87 13.16 0.38
CA PHE A 445 29.29 13.34 -1.00
C PHE A 445 29.06 14.77 -1.48
N ARG A 446 29.98 15.24 -2.31
CA ARG A 446 29.88 16.47 -3.09
C ARG A 446 30.04 16.14 -4.56
N ARG A 447 29.69 17.08 -5.43
CA ARG A 447 29.82 16.89 -6.87
C ARG A 447 31.25 16.52 -7.30
N GLU A 448 32.25 17.21 -6.75
CA GLU A 448 33.66 16.97 -7.05
C GLU A 448 34.13 15.58 -6.61
N HIS A 449 33.54 14.99 -5.56
CA HIS A 449 33.88 13.63 -5.15
C HIS A 449 33.47 12.63 -6.24
N ARG A 450 32.30 12.82 -6.87
CA ARG A 450 31.83 11.95 -7.96
C ARG A 450 32.72 12.07 -9.19
N GLU A 451 33.22 13.27 -9.49
CA GLU A 451 34.16 13.51 -10.59
C GLU A 451 35.50 12.84 -10.32
N ALA A 452 36.04 12.99 -9.10
CA ALA A 452 37.29 12.35 -8.68
C ALA A 452 37.21 10.83 -8.71
N LEU A 453 36.04 10.27 -8.42
CA LEU A 453 35.85 8.83 -8.38
C LEU A 453 35.61 8.21 -9.76
N ARG A 454 35.37 8.97 -10.84
CA ARG A 454 34.99 8.42 -12.18
C ARG A 454 35.93 7.34 -12.72
N SER A 455 37.21 7.38 -12.36
CA SER A 455 38.22 6.40 -12.79
C SER A 455 37.88 4.96 -12.40
N TYR A 456 37.08 4.73 -11.35
CA TYR A 456 36.63 3.37 -10.98
C TYR A 456 35.87 2.65 -12.11
N LYS A 457 35.24 3.40 -13.04
CA LYS A 457 34.55 2.80 -14.19
C LYS A 457 35.48 2.16 -15.19
N GLU A 458 36.74 2.57 -15.19
CA GLU A 458 37.82 2.03 -16.02
C GLU A 458 38.47 0.80 -15.35
N HIS A 459 38.14 0.51 -14.09
CA HIS A 459 38.68 -0.64 -13.38
C HIS A 459 38.22 -1.96 -14.04
N PRO A 460 39.10 -2.95 -14.26
CA PRO A 460 38.74 -4.22 -14.90
C PRO A 460 37.57 -4.95 -14.23
N ALA A 461 37.49 -4.91 -12.89
CA ALA A 461 36.36 -5.47 -12.15
C ALA A 461 35.04 -4.76 -12.47
N TYR A 462 35.03 -3.43 -12.64
CA TYR A 462 33.80 -2.70 -13.01
C TYR A 462 33.29 -3.11 -14.39
N ILE A 463 34.17 -3.20 -15.39
CA ILE A 463 33.83 -3.64 -16.74
C ILE A 463 33.21 -5.04 -16.71
N ARG A 464 33.84 -5.95 -15.96
CA ARG A 464 33.34 -7.33 -15.78
C ARG A 464 32.01 -7.38 -15.04
N LEU A 465 31.79 -6.55 -14.02
CA LEU A 465 30.51 -6.44 -13.33
C LEU A 465 29.41 -5.94 -14.27
N LEU A 466 29.72 -4.93 -15.09
CA LEU A 466 28.78 -4.41 -16.08
C LEU A 466 28.38 -5.48 -17.11
N ASP A 467 29.34 -6.28 -17.59
CA ASP A 467 29.07 -7.40 -18.50
C ASP A 467 28.15 -8.45 -17.87
N ILE A 468 28.40 -8.80 -16.60
CA ILE A 468 27.56 -9.74 -15.84
C ILE A 468 26.15 -9.16 -15.68
N MET A 469 26.02 -7.90 -15.30
CA MET A 469 24.74 -7.22 -15.13
C MET A 469 23.95 -7.13 -16.45
N ASN A 470 24.65 -6.88 -17.57
CA ASN A 470 24.04 -6.91 -18.91
C ASN A 470 23.54 -8.32 -19.29
N GLY A 471 24.25 -9.36 -18.88
CA GLY A 471 23.79 -10.75 -18.99
C GLY A 471 22.50 -10.99 -18.21
N LEU A 472 22.50 -10.62 -16.92
CA LEU A 472 21.34 -10.71 -16.04
C LEU A 472 20.14 -9.95 -16.60
N TYR A 473 20.34 -8.74 -17.13
CA TYR A 473 19.28 -7.97 -17.78
C TYR A 473 18.64 -8.74 -18.93
N ARG A 474 19.44 -9.34 -19.83
CA ARG A 474 18.90 -10.12 -20.95
C ARG A 474 18.09 -11.33 -20.46
N ASP A 475 18.57 -12.01 -19.43
CA ASP A 475 17.90 -13.17 -18.86
C ASP A 475 16.57 -12.78 -18.19
N VAL A 476 16.56 -11.72 -17.38
CA VAL A 476 15.35 -11.17 -16.75
C VAL A 476 14.37 -10.67 -17.81
N HIS A 477 14.86 -9.94 -18.82
CA HIS A 477 14.04 -9.44 -19.92
C HIS A 477 13.37 -10.58 -20.70
N HIS A 478 14.10 -11.66 -20.93
CA HIS A 478 13.55 -12.87 -21.55
C HIS A 478 12.47 -13.52 -20.66
N LEU A 479 12.75 -13.69 -19.36
CA LEU A 479 11.81 -14.30 -18.40
C LEU A 479 10.48 -13.53 -18.31
N ILE A 480 10.54 -12.20 -18.22
CA ILE A 480 9.33 -11.37 -18.16
C ILE A 480 8.65 -11.35 -19.55
N GLY A 481 9.43 -11.31 -20.62
CA GLY A 481 8.95 -11.23 -22.00
C GLY A 481 8.12 -12.43 -22.46
N GLN A 482 8.35 -13.62 -21.92
CA GLN A 482 7.62 -14.85 -22.30
C GLN A 482 6.09 -14.75 -22.12
N GLY A 483 5.62 -13.92 -21.20
CA GLY A 483 4.19 -13.69 -20.95
C GLY A 483 3.75 -12.24 -21.10
N CYS A 484 4.60 -11.38 -21.67
CA CYS A 484 4.34 -9.94 -21.76
C CYS A 484 3.60 -9.60 -23.07
N PRO A 485 2.44 -8.92 -23.01
CA PRO A 485 1.78 -8.39 -24.20
C PRO A 485 2.70 -7.47 -25.01
N ALA A 486 2.67 -7.58 -26.34
CA ALA A 486 3.54 -6.80 -27.23
C ALA A 486 3.40 -5.27 -27.05
N ARG A 487 2.22 -4.79 -26.66
CA ARG A 487 1.95 -3.38 -26.36
C ARG A 487 2.76 -2.85 -25.16
N LEU A 488 3.15 -3.73 -24.23
CA LEU A 488 3.93 -3.38 -23.05
C LEU A 488 5.44 -3.51 -23.30
N ALA A 489 5.89 -3.63 -24.55
CA ALA A 489 7.32 -3.82 -24.88
C ALA A 489 8.23 -2.70 -24.38
N GLU A 490 7.79 -1.44 -24.37
CA GLU A 490 8.57 -0.34 -23.80
C GLU A 490 8.64 -0.45 -22.27
N GLN A 491 7.51 -0.78 -21.63
CA GLN A 491 7.48 -1.00 -20.19
C GLN A 491 8.33 -2.21 -19.79
N LEU A 492 8.36 -3.26 -20.61
CA LEU A 492 9.18 -4.45 -20.38
C LEU A 492 10.64 -4.10 -20.17
N LYS A 493 11.21 -3.17 -20.97
CA LYS A 493 12.58 -2.69 -20.77
C LYS A 493 12.77 -2.08 -19.38
N TYR A 494 11.84 -1.22 -18.98
CA TYR A 494 11.82 -0.59 -17.66
C TYR A 494 11.71 -1.61 -16.52
N VAL A 495 10.73 -2.52 -16.58
CA VAL A 495 10.48 -3.52 -15.53
C VAL A 495 11.66 -4.48 -15.40
N SER A 496 12.23 -4.91 -16.53
CA SER A 496 13.39 -5.80 -16.55
C SER A 496 14.58 -5.20 -15.83
N GLY A 497 14.87 -3.93 -16.13
CA GLY A 497 15.96 -3.24 -15.47
C GLY A 497 15.63 -2.94 -14.00
N ALA A 498 14.38 -2.65 -13.65
CA ALA A 498 13.99 -2.41 -12.26
C ALA A 498 14.30 -3.61 -11.33
N GLN A 499 14.29 -4.85 -11.86
CA GLN A 499 14.65 -6.04 -11.07
C GLN A 499 16.15 -6.11 -10.76
N LEU A 500 17.02 -5.43 -11.52
CA LEU A 500 18.47 -5.46 -11.30
C LEU A 500 18.85 -4.85 -9.94
N TYR A 501 18.03 -3.92 -9.43
CA TYR A 501 18.28 -3.28 -8.14
C TYR A 501 18.12 -4.25 -6.96
N ASP A 502 17.48 -5.41 -7.13
CA ASP A 502 17.45 -6.46 -6.11
C ASP A 502 18.84 -7.07 -5.87
N MET A 503 19.79 -6.87 -6.80
CA MET A 503 21.20 -7.22 -6.58
C MET A 503 21.81 -6.49 -5.38
N ARG A 504 21.23 -5.37 -4.91
CA ARG A 504 21.65 -4.71 -3.67
C ARG A 504 21.57 -5.68 -2.49
N MET A 505 20.41 -6.34 -2.32
CA MET A 505 20.20 -7.27 -1.20
C MET A 505 21.02 -8.55 -1.37
N ILE A 506 21.11 -9.06 -2.59
CA ILE A 506 21.95 -10.22 -2.93
C ILE A 506 23.40 -9.95 -2.48
N CYS A 507 23.98 -8.82 -2.89
CA CYS A 507 25.35 -8.48 -2.56
C CYS A 507 25.56 -8.23 -1.06
N LEU A 508 24.63 -7.57 -0.38
CA LEU A 508 24.72 -7.37 1.08
C LEU A 508 24.66 -8.69 1.84
N ARG A 509 23.82 -9.65 1.42
CA ARG A 509 23.76 -10.97 2.04
C ARG A 509 25.01 -11.78 1.82
N HIS A 510 25.60 -11.73 0.63
CA HIS A 510 26.91 -12.33 0.38
C HIS A 510 28.00 -11.71 1.25
N ALA A 511 28.02 -10.37 1.35
CA ALA A 511 28.97 -9.65 2.19
C ALA A 511 28.83 -10.01 3.68
N LEU A 512 27.59 -10.19 4.18
CA LEU A 512 27.33 -10.69 5.54
C LEU A 512 27.80 -12.13 5.73
N ALA A 513 27.45 -13.02 4.80
CA ALA A 513 27.76 -14.45 4.90
C ALA A 513 29.27 -14.74 4.85
N GLU A 514 30.02 -13.92 4.11
CA GLU A 514 31.48 -14.02 3.97
C GLU A 514 32.24 -13.18 5.00
N GLY A 515 31.55 -12.43 5.86
CA GLY A 515 32.15 -11.64 6.94
C GLY A 515 32.81 -10.32 6.50
N HIS A 516 32.47 -9.79 5.33
CA HIS A 516 32.93 -8.47 4.87
C HIS A 516 32.25 -7.31 5.60
N ILE A 517 31.01 -7.53 6.04
CA ILE A 517 30.23 -6.62 6.86
C ILE A 517 29.61 -7.38 8.03
N ALA A 518 29.32 -6.67 9.12
CA ALA A 518 28.65 -7.21 10.30
C ALA A 518 27.39 -6.38 10.60
N GLU A 519 26.42 -7.01 11.27
CA GLU A 519 25.29 -6.29 11.84
C GLU A 519 25.78 -5.30 12.91
N PRO A 520 25.22 -4.09 12.97
CA PRO A 520 25.64 -3.09 13.96
C PRO A 520 25.24 -3.53 15.36
N GLU A 521 26.10 -3.29 16.35
CA GLU A 521 25.82 -3.61 17.76
C GLU A 521 24.62 -2.82 18.33
N GLN A 522 24.41 -1.59 17.85
CA GLN A 522 23.30 -0.71 18.22
C GLN A 522 22.50 -0.29 16.98
N PRO A 523 21.65 -1.17 16.42
CA PRO A 523 20.87 -0.88 15.21
C PRO A 523 20.06 0.41 15.29
N GLU A 524 19.47 0.72 16.44
CA GLU A 524 18.60 1.87 16.69
C GLU A 524 19.31 3.24 16.64
N ARG A 525 20.65 3.26 16.68
CA ARG A 525 21.46 4.48 16.49
C ARG A 525 22.34 4.40 15.25
N SER A 526 22.22 3.32 14.47
CA SER A 526 23.08 3.05 13.35
C SER A 526 22.67 3.81 12.09
N THR A 527 23.67 4.36 11.43
CA THR A 527 23.60 5.14 10.19
C THR A 527 24.13 4.38 8.98
N ILE A 528 24.37 3.06 9.11
CA ILE A 528 24.77 2.20 7.99
C ILE A 528 23.85 2.39 6.78
N ALA A 529 24.39 2.25 5.57
CA ALA A 529 23.62 2.36 4.33
C ALA A 529 22.85 3.71 4.20
N MET A 530 23.40 4.77 4.80
CA MET A 530 22.96 6.15 4.62
C MET A 530 24.09 6.99 4.04
N TYR A 531 23.75 8.07 3.34
CA TYR A 531 24.72 9.07 2.90
C TYR A 531 24.02 10.40 2.63
N LEU A 532 24.76 11.50 2.76
CA LEU A 532 24.28 12.84 2.38
C LEU A 532 24.95 13.24 1.07
N ASP A 533 24.18 13.67 0.08
CA ASP A 533 24.72 14.34 -1.10
C ASP A 533 24.39 15.83 -1.02
N LEU A 534 25.42 16.68 -0.94
CA LEU A 534 25.24 18.12 -0.79
C LEU A 534 24.81 18.82 -2.08
N ASP A 535 25.17 18.28 -3.25
CA ASP A 535 25.11 19.02 -4.52
C ASP A 535 24.19 18.38 -5.56
N LEU A 536 23.57 17.26 -5.22
CA LEU A 536 22.58 16.63 -6.08
C LEU A 536 21.34 17.53 -6.24
N LYS A 537 21.04 17.88 -7.49
CA LYS A 537 19.76 18.48 -7.86
C LYS A 537 18.83 17.34 -8.28
N MET A 538 17.66 17.25 -7.64
CA MET A 538 16.56 16.47 -8.21
C MET A 538 16.02 17.29 -9.38
N GLU A 539 16.09 16.75 -10.59
CA GLU A 539 15.54 17.38 -11.80
C GLU A 539 14.01 17.35 -11.84
#